data_AF-A0A2U3QQ79-F1
#
_entry.id   AF-A0A2U3QQ79-F1
#
_cell.length_a   1.000
_cell.length_b   1.000
_cell.length_c   1.000
_cell.angle_alpha   90.00
_cell.angle_beta   90.00
_cell.angle_gamma   90.00
#
_symmetry.space_group_name_H-M   'P 1'
#
loop_
_entity.id
_entity.type
_entity.pdbx_description
1 polymer ?
#
loop_
_entity_poly.entity_id
_entity_poly.type
_entity_poly.pdbx_seq_one_letter_code
_entity_poly.pdbx_strand_id
1 'polypeptide(L)'
;MWYTKKTKSKNSKQLYVWLADKLIEILKNRKLCSNSEWILPSPKNNSKHISYSTIHQAWDKIRKKAGIPNVTIHDLRRTFTT
;
A
#
# COMPACT_ATOMS: atom_id res chain seq x y z
N MET A 1 13.63 -5.43 -3.08
CA MET A 1 12.77 -5.99 -4.15
C MET A 1 11.51 -6.60 -3.53
N TRP A 2 10.33 -6.22 -4.01
CA TRP A 2 9.04 -6.78 -3.60
C TRP A 2 8.51 -7.72 -4.67
N TYR A 3 7.77 -8.77 -4.29
CA TYR A 3 7.12 -9.66 -5.26
C TYR A 3 5.69 -10.01 -4.85
N THR A 4 4.82 -10.23 -5.84
CA THR A 4 3.45 -10.71 -5.61
C THR A 4 3.40 -12.24 -5.66
N LYS A 5 2.79 -12.88 -4.66
CA LYS A 5 2.59 -14.35 -4.68
C LYS A 5 1.79 -14.76 -5.93
N LYS A 6 2.30 -15.75 -6.67
CA LYS A 6 1.74 -16.26 -7.93
C LYS A 6 0.25 -16.65 -7.83
N THR A 7 -0.18 -17.16 -6.68
CA THR A 7 -1.55 -17.64 -6.39
C THR A 7 -2.61 -16.54 -6.31
N LYS A 8 -2.22 -15.26 -6.25
CA LYS A 8 -3.12 -14.10 -6.12
C LYS A 8 -3.14 -13.21 -7.37
N SER A 9 -2.41 -13.57 -8.41
CA SER A 9 -2.30 -12.80 -9.66
C SER A 9 -3.31 -13.30 -10.69
N LYS A 10 -4.13 -12.39 -11.24
CA LYS A 10 -5.15 -12.72 -12.26
C LYS A 10 -4.57 -13.41 -13.51
N ASN A 11 -3.28 -13.18 -13.79
CA ASN A 11 -2.57 -13.75 -14.94
C ASN A 11 -1.52 -14.79 -14.54
N SER A 12 -1.50 -15.27 -13.28
CA SER A 12 -0.54 -16.26 -12.77
C SER A 12 0.94 -15.89 -12.98
N LYS A 13 1.23 -14.62 -13.26
CA LYS A 13 2.58 -14.07 -13.40
C LYS A 13 3.01 -13.43 -12.08
N GLN A 14 4.22 -13.74 -11.66
CA GLN A 14 4.87 -13.13 -10.50
C GLN A 14 5.42 -11.77 -10.94
N LEU A 15 4.95 -10.71 -10.31
CA LEU A 15 5.43 -9.36 -10.57
C LEU A 15 6.51 -9.00 -9.56
N TYR A 16 7.62 -8.47 -10.06
CA TYR A 16 8.69 -7.91 -9.25
C TYR A 16 8.60 -6.39 -9.29
N VAL A 17 8.63 -5.75 -8.13
CA VAL A 17 8.56 -4.30 -7.98
C VAL A 17 9.78 -3.84 -7.19
N TRP A 18 10.56 -2.95 -7.79
CA TRP A 18 11.65 -2.27 -7.11
C TRP A 18 11.08 -1.17 -6.22
N LEU A 19 11.51 -1.15 -4.96
CA LEU A 19 11.08 -0.16 -3.97
C LEU A 19 12.27 0.72 -3.64
N ALA A 20 12.03 2.02 -3.47
CA ALA A 20 13.04 2.94 -2.96
C ALA A 20 13.48 2.56 -1.54
N ASP A 21 14.74 2.78 -1.19
CA ASP A 21 15.29 2.37 0.10
C ASP A 21 14.54 2.96 1.29
N LYS A 22 14.18 4.25 1.19
CA LYS A 22 13.38 4.93 2.22
C LYS A 22 12.02 4.30 2.44
N LEU A 23 11.38 3.79 1.37
CA LEU A 23 10.13 3.06 1.49
C LEU A 23 10.34 1.72 2.19
N ILE A 24 11.42 1.00 1.85
CA ILE A 24 11.76 -0.27 2.51
C ILE A 24 11.94 -0.06 4.01
N GLU A 25 12.64 1.00 4.42
CA GLU A 25 12.84 1.35 5.83
C GLU A 25 11.52 1.60 6.56
N ILE A 26 10.63 2.42 5.99
CA ILE A 26 9.30 2.71 6.55
C ILE A 26 8.49 1.41 6.72
N LEU A 27 8.51 0.53 5.72
CA LEU A 27 7.78 -0.73 5.76
C LEU A 27 8.34 -1.69 6.83
N LYS A 28 9.68 -1.76 6.98
CA LYS A 28 10.33 -2.56 8.02
C LYS A 28 9.98 -2.06 9.41
N ASN A 29 10.14 -0.76 9.66
CA ASN A 29 9.81 -0.15 10.95
C ASN A 29 8.35 -0.39 11.32
N ARG A 30 7.43 -0.22 10.38
CA ARG A 30 6.01 -0.50 10.61
C ARG A 30 5.74 -1.97 10.97
N LYS A 31 6.43 -2.91 10.31
CA LYS A 31 6.27 -4.35 10.59
C LYS A 31 6.84 -4.72 11.96
N LEU A 32 7.94 -4.09 12.39
CA LEU A 32 8.51 -4.29 13.73
C LEU A 32 7.56 -3.82 14.83
N CYS A 33 6.83 -2.73 14.61
CA CYS A 33 5.85 -2.21 15.56
C CYS A 33 4.51 -2.95 15.55
N SER A 34 4.36 -4.05 14.79
CA SER A 34 3.08 -4.75 14.64
C SER A 34 3.22 -6.27 14.70
N ASN A 35 2.44 -6.89 15.60
CA ASN A 35 2.32 -8.36 15.68
C ASN A 35 1.39 -8.95 14.60
N SER A 36 0.91 -8.15 13.65
CA SER A 36 0.04 -8.61 12.55
C SER A 36 0.83 -9.34 11.48
N GLU A 37 0.23 -10.34 10.82
CA GLU A 37 0.77 -10.90 9.56
C GLU A 37 0.86 -9.81 8.45
N TRP A 38 -0.08 -8.88 8.43
CA TRP A 38 -0.21 -7.85 7.40
C TRP A 38 0.66 -6.63 7.67
N ILE A 39 1.31 -6.09 6.64
CA ILE A 39 2.06 -4.83 6.76
C ILE A 39 1.13 -3.64 7.05
N LEU A 40 -0.06 -3.67 6.45
CA LEU A 40 -1.14 -2.71 6.68
C LEU A 40 -2.31 -3.46 7.33
N PRO A 41 -2.32 -3.63 8.66
CA PRO A 41 -3.43 -4.27 9.35
C PRO A 41 -4.68 -3.38 9.36
N SER A 42 -5.84 -3.99 9.51
CA SER A 42 -7.08 -3.27 9.79
C SER A 42 -7.02 -2.61 11.17
N PRO A 43 -7.41 -1.34 11.32
CA PRO A 43 -7.42 -0.65 12.61
C PRO A 43 -8.29 -1.35 13.68
N LYS A 44 -9.32 -2.07 13.24
CA LYS A 44 -10.28 -2.76 14.12
C LYS A 44 -9.89 -4.20 14.46
N ASN A 45 -9.04 -4.82 13.63
CA ASN A 45 -8.66 -6.23 13.80
C ASN A 45 -7.29 -6.48 13.18
N ASN A 46 -6.28 -6.66 14.02
CA ASN A 46 -4.90 -6.87 13.61
C ASN A 46 -4.68 -8.18 12.83
N SER A 47 -5.61 -9.14 12.87
CA SER A 47 -5.52 -10.37 12.08
C SER A 47 -6.01 -10.20 10.64
N LYS A 48 -6.62 -9.05 10.30
CA LYS A 48 -7.15 -8.76 8.95
C LYS A 48 -6.32 -7.68 8.27
N HIS A 49 -6.25 -7.74 6.94
CA HIS A 49 -5.69 -6.65 6.15
C HIS A 49 -6.58 -5.41 6.21
N ILE A 50 -5.99 -4.24 5.94
CA ILE A 50 -6.71 -2.98 5.79
C ILE A 50 -7.80 -3.09 4.71
N SER A 51 -8.96 -2.49 4.96
CA SER A 51 -10.04 -2.46 3.98
C SER A 51 -9.79 -1.39 2.91
N TYR A 52 -10.40 -1.60 1.73
CA TYR A 52 -10.36 -0.61 0.64
C TYR A 52 -10.91 0.75 1.09
N SER A 53 -12.03 0.78 1.83
CA SER A 53 -12.60 2.03 2.32
C SER A 53 -11.65 2.81 3.23
N THR A 54 -10.91 2.12 4.12
CA THR A 54 -9.91 2.77 4.99
C THR A 54 -8.76 3.34 4.17
N ILE A 55 -8.31 2.67 3.11
CA ILE A 55 -7.28 3.20 2.19
C ILE A 55 -7.80 4.49 1.54
N HIS A 56 -9.04 4.49 1.02
CA HIS A 56 -9.63 5.68 0.39
C HIS A 56 -9.75 6.87 1.34
N GLN A 57 -10.18 6.63 2.57
CA GLN A 57 -10.25 7.66 3.60
C GLN A 57 -8.86 8.20 3.98
N ALA A 58 -7.85 7.32 4.08
CA ALA A 58 -6.48 7.74 4.35
C ALA A 58 -5.93 8.59 3.19
N TRP A 59 -6.18 8.19 1.95
CA TRP A 59 -5.80 8.96 0.77
C TRP A 59 -6.50 10.33 0.72
N ASP A 60 -7.80 10.39 1.04
CA ASP A 60 -8.56 11.64 1.10
C ASP A 60 -7.96 12.64 2.11
N LYS A 61 -7.47 12.16 3.25
CA LYS A 61 -6.77 12.99 4.24
C LYS A 61 -5.42 13.50 3.70
N ILE A 62 -4.65 12.63 3.05
CA ILE A 62 -3.33 12.99 2.49
C ILE A 62 -3.49 14.06 1.41
N ARG A 63 -4.38 13.85 0.43
CA ARG A 63 -4.59 14.80 -0.67
C ARG A 63 -5.09 16.16 -0.17
N LYS A 64 -5.99 16.18 0.82
CA LYS A 64 -6.50 17.43 1.44
C LYS A 64 -5.37 18.18 2.16
N LYS A 65 -4.55 17.47 2.93
CA LYS A 65 -3.40 18.05 3.63
C LYS A 65 -2.33 18.56 2.68
N ALA A 66 -2.16 17.91 1.52
CA ALA A 66 -1.24 18.33 0.48
C ALA A 66 -1.79 19.47 -0.40
N GLY A 67 -3.06 19.87 -0.23
CA GLY A 67 -3.70 20.89 -1.07
C GLY A 67 -3.98 20.44 -2.50
N ILE A 68 -4.05 19.13 -2.75
CA ILE A 68 -4.20 18.56 -4.10
C ILE A 68 -5.65 18.08 -4.31
N PRO A 69 -6.46 18.80 -5.11
CA PRO A 69 -7.80 18.35 -5.47
C PRO A 69 -7.76 17.24 -6.53
N ASN A 70 -8.77 16.38 -6.52
CA ASN A 70 -9.13 15.47 -7.63
C ASN A 70 -8.10 14.42 -8.09
N VAL A 71 -7.10 14.09 -7.27
CA VAL A 71 -6.19 12.97 -7.57
C VAL A 71 -6.70 11.69 -6.92
N THR A 72 -6.86 10.62 -7.71
CA THR A 72 -7.20 9.28 -7.23
C THR A 72 -5.96 8.40 -7.07
N ILE A 73 -6.10 7.29 -6.35
CA ILE A 73 -5.04 6.28 -6.23
C ILE A 73 -4.69 5.68 -7.61
N HIS A 74 -5.66 5.63 -8.52
CA HIS A 74 -5.42 5.15 -9.88
C HIS A 74 -4.53 6.10 -10.67
N ASP A 75 -4.65 7.41 -10.44
CA ASP A 75 -3.79 8.42 -11.07
C ASP A 75 -2.36 8.31 -10.56
N LEU A 76 -2.16 8.08 -9.26
CA LEU A 76 -0.82 7.79 -8.71
C LEU A 76 -0.14 6.61 -9.41
N ARG A 77 -0.92 5.56 -9.69
CA ARG A 77 -0.42 4.38 -10.40
C ARG A 77 -0.02 4.73 -11.84
N ARG A 78 -0.79 5.58 -12.53
CA ARG A 78 -0.46 6.02 -13.90
C ARG A 78 0.82 6.84 -13.92
N THR A 79 1.01 7.76 -12.96
CA THR A 79 2.24 8.56 -12.86
C THR A 79 3.49 7.71 -12.64
N PHE A 80 3.38 6.59 -11.92
CA PHE A 80 4.52 5.69 -11.75
C PHE A 80 4.96 4.97 -13.04
N THR A 81 4.05 4.86 -14.02
CA THR A 81 4.33 4.18 -15.31
C THR A 81 4.72 5.14 -16.43
N THR A 82 4.65 6.46 -16.19
CA THR A 82 5.11 7.49 -17.11
C THR A 82 6.59 7.75 -16.90
#